data_AF-A0A941BQ95-F1
#
_entry.id   AF-A0A941BQ95-F1
#
_cell.length_a   1.000
_cell.length_b   1.000
_cell.length_c   1.000
_cell.angle_alpha   90.00
_cell.angle_beta   90.00
_cell.angle_gamma   90.00
#
_symmetry.space_group_name_H-M   'P 1'
#
loop_
_entity.id
_entity.type
_entity.pdbx_description
1 polymer ?
#
loop_
_entity_poly.entity_id
_entity_poly.type
_entity_poly.pdbx_seq_one_letter_code
_entity_poly.pdbx_strand_id
1 'polypeptide(L)'
;MSKPTSIKTSEKVRDRLRVLAEERGTTITELLEDLAARELTAAERQQRAREAAQELGIEYTEQVEQAGQDAWAKIRAHQGGAVA
;
A
#
# COMPACT_ATOMS: atom_id res chain seq x y z
N MET A 1 -2.31 22.76 -3.86
CA MET A 1 -0.90 22.39 -4.03
C MET A 1 -0.17 22.69 -2.73
N SER A 2 0.10 21.67 -1.92
CA SER A 2 0.88 21.82 -0.69
C SER A 2 2.32 22.20 -1.04
N LYS A 3 3.01 22.92 -0.14
CA LYS A 3 4.40 23.35 -0.37
C LYS A 3 5.32 22.13 -0.48
N PRO A 4 6.28 22.09 -1.43
CA PRO A 4 7.27 21.02 -1.49
C PRO A 4 8.05 20.91 -0.18
N THR A 5 8.17 19.69 0.34
CA THR A 5 8.96 19.38 1.54
C THR A 5 10.13 18.48 1.18
N SER A 6 11.18 18.50 2.02
CA SER A 6 12.38 17.69 1.80
C SER A 6 12.36 16.43 2.65
N ILE A 7 12.53 15.27 2.02
CA ILE A 7 12.68 13.97 2.67
C ILE A 7 14.15 13.56 2.58
N LYS A 8 14.78 13.30 3.72
CA LYS A 8 16.17 12.81 3.75
C LYS A 8 16.21 11.32 3.44
N THR A 9 17.12 10.92 2.54
CA THR A 9 17.37 9.53 2.18
C THR A 9 18.85 9.33 1.82
N SER A 10 19.27 8.08 1.63
CA SER A 10 20.64 7.78 1.18
C SER A 10 20.81 8.09 -0.31
N GLU A 11 22.04 8.40 -0.73
CA GLU A 11 22.36 8.65 -2.14
C GLU A 11 22.00 7.47 -3.03
N LYS A 12 22.29 6.24 -2.56
CA LYS A 12 21.92 5.00 -3.24
C LYS A 12 20.42 4.91 -3.52
N VAL A 13 19.58 5.31 -2.56
CA VAL A 13 18.12 5.30 -2.74
C VAL A 13 17.68 6.40 -3.71
N ARG A 14 18.21 7.61 -3.57
CA ARG A 14 17.93 8.73 -4.50
C ARG A 14 18.26 8.37 -5.94
N ASP A 15 19.43 7.79 -6.17
CA ASP A 15 19.88 7.48 -7.53
C ASP A 15 19.08 6.32 -8.13
N ARG A 16 18.69 5.33 -7.31
CA ARG A 16 17.74 4.30 -7.73
C ARG A 16 16.36 4.89 -8.09
N LEU A 17 15.84 5.81 -7.28
CA LEU A 17 14.56 6.47 -7.57
C LEU A 17 14.62 7.29 -8.87
N ARG A 18 15.76 7.92 -9.16
CA ARG A 18 15.98 8.64 -10.42
C ARG A 18 15.82 7.70 -11.63
N VAL A 19 16.53 6.57 -11.62
CA VAL A 19 16.44 5.58 -12.70
C VAL A 19 15.01 5.07 -12.88
N LEU A 20 14.32 4.72 -11.79
CA LEU A 20 12.93 4.25 -11.84
C LEU A 20 11.95 5.29 -12.39
N ALA A 21 12.17 6.57 -12.08
CA ALA A 21 11.36 7.65 -12.60
C ALA A 21 11.59 7.86 -14.11
N GLU A 22 12.86 7.81 -14.54
CA GLU A 22 13.24 7.90 -15.96
C GLU A 22 12.64 6.75 -16.79
N GLU A 23 12.72 5.51 -16.31
CA GLU A 23 12.12 4.33 -16.98
C GLU A 23 10.59 4.47 -17.15
N ARG A 24 9.93 5.19 -16.25
CA ARG A 24 8.49 5.42 -16.25
C ARG A 24 8.09 6.73 -16.94
N GLY A 25 9.05 7.50 -17.46
CA GLY A 25 8.79 8.80 -18.07
C GLY A 25 8.18 9.83 -17.11
N THR A 26 8.50 9.73 -15.82
CA THR A 26 7.93 10.56 -14.75
C THR A 26 9.04 11.19 -13.89
N THR A 27 8.67 12.04 -12.95
CA THR A 27 9.61 12.63 -11.98
C THR A 27 9.69 11.81 -10.69
N ILE A 28 10.77 11.98 -9.91
CA ILE A 28 10.87 11.33 -8.58
C ILE A 28 9.69 11.71 -7.69
N THR A 29 9.22 12.97 -7.77
CA THR A 29 8.08 13.45 -6.99
C THR A 29 6.82 12.70 -7.37
N GLU A 30 6.48 12.64 -8.65
CA GLU A 30 5.29 11.91 -9.14
C GLU A 30 5.37 10.40 -8.84
N LEU A 31 6.56 9.81 -8.94
CA LEU A 31 6.78 8.41 -8.54
C LEU A 31 6.49 8.20 -7.05
N LEU A 32 6.94 9.11 -6.19
CA LEU A 32 6.69 9.05 -4.75
C LEU A 32 5.21 9.29 -4.42
N GLU A 33 4.54 10.19 -5.14
CA GLU A 33 3.10 10.43 -5.00
C GLU A 33 2.29 9.20 -5.41
N ASP A 34 2.64 8.57 -6.53
CA ASP A 34 2.01 7.32 -6.99
C ASP A 34 2.23 6.18 -6.00
N LEU A 35 3.45 6.02 -5.47
CA LEU A 35 3.72 5.03 -4.43
C LEU A 35 2.91 5.30 -3.15
N ALA A 36 2.85 6.55 -2.70
CA ALA A 36 2.09 6.93 -1.51
C ALA A 36 0.57 6.75 -1.72
N ALA A 37 0.06 6.98 -2.93
CA ALA A 37 -1.36 6.82 -3.23
C ALA A 37 -1.79 5.35 -3.35
N ARG A 38 -0.87 4.46 -3.76
CA ARG A 38 -1.14 3.03 -3.90
C ARG A 38 -1.08 2.28 -2.58
N GLU A 39 -0.12 2.63 -1.74
CA GLU A 39 0.13 1.92 -0.49
C GLU A 39 -0.72 2.50 0.64
N LEU A 40 -1.81 1.80 0.97
CA LEU A 40 -2.65 2.15 2.11
C LEU A 40 -1.90 1.92 3.43
N THR A 41 -1.97 2.91 4.30
CA THR A 41 -1.55 2.75 5.69
C THR A 41 -2.41 1.72 6.42
N ALA A 42 -1.95 1.23 7.57
CA ALA A 42 -2.72 0.30 8.39
C ALA A 42 -4.09 0.92 8.81
N ALA A 43 -4.10 2.20 9.15
CA ALA A 43 -5.32 2.92 9.53
C ALA A 43 -6.31 3.03 8.36
N GLU A 44 -5.83 3.38 7.17
CA GLU A 44 -6.69 3.48 5.98
C GLU A 44 -7.25 2.12 5.56
N ARG A 45 -6.45 1.05 5.68
CA ARG A 45 -6.95 -0.31 5.43
C ARG A 45 -8.05 -0.69 6.42
N GLN A 46 -7.88 -0.38 7.71
CA GLN A 46 -8.91 -0.65 8.71
C GLN A 46 -10.17 0.17 8.45
N GLN A 47 -10.03 1.44 8.08
CA GLN A 47 -11.17 2.30 7.72
C GLN A 47 -11.94 1.71 6.53
N ARG A 48 -11.25 1.34 5.44
CA ARG A 48 -11.90 0.69 4.29
C ARG A 48 -12.58 -0.63 4.65
N ALA A 49 -12.00 -1.42 5.55
CA ALA A 49 -12.62 -2.67 6.00
C ALA A 49 -13.93 -2.43 6.75
N ARG A 50 -13.97 -1.40 7.61
CA ARG A 50 -15.19 -0.98 8.32
C ARG A 50 -16.26 -0.47 7.36
N GLU A 51 -15.87 0.36 6.40
CA GLU A 51 -16.78 0.87 5.36
C GLU A 51 -17.39 -0.27 4.55
N ALA A 52 -16.56 -1.22 4.09
CA ALA A 52 -17.04 -2.38 3.34
C ALA A 52 -17.99 -3.27 4.19
N ALA A 53 -17.68 -3.48 5.47
CA ALA A 53 -18.56 -4.22 6.36
C ALA A 53 -19.92 -3.50 6.52
N GLN A 54 -19.90 -2.18 6.71
CA GLN A 54 -21.11 -1.36 6.78
C GLN A 54 -21.95 -1.45 5.49
N GLU A 55 -21.31 -1.36 4.32
CA GLU A 55 -21.98 -1.52 3.01
C GLU A 55 -22.64 -2.90 2.86
N LEU A 56 -22.01 -3.94 3.39
CA LEU A 56 -22.53 -5.31 3.38
C LEU A 56 -23.55 -5.58 4.51
N GLY A 57 -23.83 -4.61 5.37
CA GLY A 57 -24.68 -4.78 6.54
C GLY A 57 -24.10 -5.73 7.60
N ILE A 58 -22.78 -5.91 7.61
CA ILE A 58 -22.04 -6.74 8.55
C ILE A 58 -21.46 -5.85 9.64
N GLU A 59 -21.62 -6.25 10.89
CA GLU A 59 -20.91 -5.61 11.99
C GLU A 59 -19.42 -5.97 11.93
N TYR A 60 -18.55 -4.96 11.84
CA TYR A 60 -17.10 -5.17 11.78
C TYR A 60 -16.54 -5.45 13.18
N THR A 61 -16.69 -6.70 13.64
CA THR A 61 -16.16 -7.15 14.92
C THR A 61 -14.72 -7.63 14.81
N GLU A 62 -14.05 -7.80 15.96
CA GLU A 62 -12.70 -8.36 16.04
C GLU A 62 -12.61 -9.78 15.44
N GLN A 63 -13.69 -10.57 15.55
CA GLN A 63 -13.74 -11.90 14.94
C GLN A 63 -13.77 -11.84 13.40
N VAL A 64 -14.50 -10.87 12.84
CA VAL A 64 -14.55 -10.64 11.38
C VAL A 64 -13.19 -10.17 10.88
N GLU A 65 -12.53 -9.27 11.61
CA GLU A 65 -11.17 -8.82 11.32
C GLU A 65 -10.18 -10.00 11.32
N GLN A 66 -10.18 -10.83 12.35
CA GLN A 66 -9.28 -11.99 12.45
C GLN A 66 -9.54 -13.00 11.32
N ALA A 67 -10.80 -13.32 11.02
CA ALA A 67 -11.15 -14.22 9.94
C ALA A 67 -10.67 -13.70 8.56
N GLY A 68 -10.77 -12.39 8.35
CA GLY A 68 -10.23 -11.73 7.15
C GLY A 68 -8.72 -11.83 7.05
N GLN A 69 -8.00 -11.58 8.16
CA GLN A 69 -6.54 -11.71 8.20
C GLN A 69 -6.07 -13.13 7.90
N ASP A 70 -6.72 -14.13 8.49
CA ASP A 70 -6.41 -15.55 8.28
C ASP A 70 -6.67 -15.97 6.82
N ALA A 71 -7.77 -15.51 6.22
CA ALA A 71 -8.07 -15.74 4.82
C ALA A 71 -6.99 -15.17 3.89
N TRP A 72 -6.58 -13.91 4.11
CA TRP A 72 -5.51 -13.30 3.33
C TRP A 72 -4.15 -13.95 3.55
N ALA A 73 -3.85 -14.46 4.75
CA ALA A 73 -2.63 -15.20 5.02
C ALA A 73 -2.57 -16.49 4.20
N LYS A 74 -3.68 -17.22 4.08
CA LYS A 74 -3.78 -18.42 3.21
C LYS A 74 -3.56 -18.07 1.74
N ILE A 75 -4.17 -16.99 1.25
CA ILE A 75 -4.00 -16.54 -0.14
C ILE A 75 -2.52 -16.21 -0.42
N ARG A 76 -1.85 -15.46 0.47
CA ARG A 76 -0.42 -15.14 0.32
C ARG A 76 0.46 -16.38 0.35
N ALA A 77 0.18 -17.33 1.24
CA ALA A 77 0.93 -18.59 1.32
C ALA A 77 0.83 -19.39 0.01
N HIS A 78 -0.34 -19.39 -0.64
CA HIS A 78 -0.50 -20.04 -1.94
C HIS A 78 0.14 -19.27 -3.10
N GLN A 79 0.08 -17.93 -3.10
CA GLN A 79 0.72 -17.12 -4.14
C GLN A 79 2.26 -17.18 -4.09
N GLY A 80 2.85 -17.39 -2.90
CA GLY A 80 4.29 -17.61 -2.73
C GLY A 80 4.80 -18.95 -3.27
N GLY A 81 3.91 -19.90 -3.61
CA GLY A 81 4.26 -21.18 -4.23
C GLY A 81 4.13 -21.22 -5.75
N ALA A 82 3.58 -20.17 -6.38
CA ALA A 82 3.34 -20.10 -7.83
C ALA A 82 4.47 -19.42 -8.62
N VAL A 83 5.55 -19.03 -7.93
CA VAL A 83 6.79 -18.50 -8.52
C VAL A 83 7.98 -19.30 -7.96
N ALA A 84 8.17 -20.51 -8.49
CA ALA A 84 9.39 -21.30 -8.38
C ALA A 84 9.65 -21.99 -9.73
#